data_AF-A0A9W8GTM3-F1
#
_entry.id   AF-A0A9W8GTM3-F1
#
_cell.length_a   1.000
_cell.length_b   1.000
_cell.length_c   1.000
_cell.angle_alpha   90.00
_cell.angle_beta   90.00
_cell.angle_gamma   90.00
#
_symmetry.space_group_name_H-M   'P 1'
#
loop_
_entity.id
_entity.type
_entity.pdbx_description
1 polymer ?
#
loop_
_entity_poly.entity_id
_entity_poly.type
_entity_poly.pdbx_seq_one_letter_code
_entity_poly.pdbx_strand_id
1 'polypeptide(L)'
;MSTIPIARDIIGALNDNIRHDYTACGIFHPKTSSCRVGMLSTALHCFPIALKVYMPLNAAVLVLFKRGQFLKDPRGMLLKLLKSSARSSIFFTLLVTGIINGACGMRRLFGRETYFGYIAAGLLSGLSVLVEAPSRRVELAMYCFLRALESGWDVGVKLNWWANVRHGEVALFSAAMGALMTIYQNDPTTIGLTYHSVLTRIFGRN
;
A
#
# COMPACT_ATOMS: atom_id res chain seq x y z
N MET A 1 -7.98 -29.90 -10.83
CA MET A 1 -7.31 -28.63 -11.21
C MET A 1 -8.38 -27.54 -11.17
N SER A 2 -8.67 -27.03 -9.98
CA SER A 2 -9.70 -25.99 -9.79
C SER A 2 -9.19 -24.68 -10.35
N THR A 3 -9.73 -24.26 -11.50
CA THR A 3 -9.45 -22.95 -12.08
C THR A 3 -9.85 -21.87 -11.07
N ILE A 4 -8.85 -21.16 -10.55
CA ILE A 4 -9.04 -20.02 -9.67
C ILE A 4 -9.95 -19.03 -10.42
N PRO A 5 -11.11 -18.60 -9.88
CA PRO A 5 -12.09 -17.78 -10.62
C PRO A 5 -11.48 -16.52 -11.24
N ILE A 6 -10.47 -15.94 -10.57
CA ILE A 6 -9.69 -14.78 -11.03
C ILE A 6 -8.97 -15.05 -12.36
N ALA A 7 -8.53 -16.28 -12.63
CA ALA A 7 -7.81 -16.62 -13.86
C ALA A 7 -8.70 -16.48 -15.10
N ARG A 8 -10.02 -16.74 -14.98
CA ARG A 8 -10.97 -16.65 -16.10
C ARG A 8 -11.19 -15.19 -16.53
N ASP A 9 -11.27 -14.28 -15.57
CA ASP A 9 -11.41 -12.84 -15.83
C ASP A 9 -10.13 -12.27 -16.46
N ILE A 10 -8.96 -12.75 -16.04
CA ILE A 10 -7.68 -12.33 -16.63
C ILE A 10 -7.57 -12.79 -18.09
N ILE A 11 -7.93 -14.04 -18.39
CA ILE A 11 -7.88 -14.58 -19.75
C ILE A 11 -8.84 -13.81 -20.67
N GLY A 12 -10.06 -13.52 -20.21
CA GLY A 12 -11.02 -12.73 -20.99
C GLY A 12 -10.62 -11.27 -21.21
N ALA A 13 -9.70 -10.74 -20.40
CA ALA A 13 -9.18 -9.38 -20.53
C ALA A 13 -7.95 -9.28 -21.46
N LEU A 14 -7.29 -10.40 -21.80
CA LEU A 14 -6.16 -10.42 -22.72
C LEU A 14 -6.61 -10.21 -24.17
N ASN A 15 -5.84 -9.44 -24.94
CA ASN A 15 -6.04 -9.32 -26.37
C ASN A 15 -5.20 -10.37 -27.09
N ASP A 16 -5.85 -11.37 -27.69
CA ASP A 16 -5.20 -12.49 -28.39
C ASP A 16 -4.30 -12.04 -29.58
N ASN A 17 -4.51 -10.81 -30.09
CA ASN A 17 -3.71 -10.26 -31.19
C ASN A 17 -2.40 -9.60 -30.76
N ILE A 18 -2.16 -9.44 -29.45
CA ILE A 18 -0.95 -8.78 -28.94
C ILE A 18 -0.05 -9.83 -28.29
N ARG A 19 1.13 -10.03 -28.89
CA ARG A 19 2.17 -10.89 -28.32
C ARG A 19 3.17 -10.07 -27.53
N HIS A 20 3.36 -10.44 -26.27
CA HIS A 20 4.41 -9.90 -25.41
C HIS A 20 5.46 -10.98 -25.20
N ASP A 21 6.73 -10.59 -25.22
CA ASP A 21 7.84 -11.52 -24.96
C ASP A 21 7.81 -12.10 -23.53
N TYR A 22 7.12 -11.41 -22.61
CA TYR A 22 7.00 -11.78 -21.21
C TYR A 22 5.54 -11.84 -20.77
N THR A 23 5.17 -12.93 -20.09
CA THR A 23 3.81 -13.18 -19.58
C THR A 23 3.31 -12.08 -18.65
N ALA A 24 4.20 -11.58 -17.79
CA ALA A 24 3.86 -10.50 -16.86
C ALA A 24 3.52 -9.18 -17.56
N CYS A 25 4.11 -8.89 -18.73
CA CYS A 25 3.72 -7.70 -19.51
C CYS A 25 2.32 -7.85 -20.10
N GLY A 26 1.94 -9.06 -20.54
CA GLY A 26 0.58 -9.36 -20.99
C GLY A 26 -0.47 -9.18 -19.89
N ILE A 27 -0.12 -9.50 -18.64
CA ILE A 27 -1.01 -9.30 -17.49
C ILE A 27 -1.15 -7.82 -17.11
N PHE A 28 -0.04 -7.05 -17.13
CA PHE A 28 -0.07 -5.66 -16.68
C PHE A 28 -0.64 -4.66 -17.70
N HIS A 29 -0.52 -4.93 -19.00
CA HIS A 29 -1.07 -4.05 -20.05
C HIS A 29 -1.67 -4.83 -21.23
N PRO A 30 -2.74 -5.61 -21.00
CA PRO A 30 -3.28 -6.58 -21.96
C PRO A 30 -3.79 -5.97 -23.27
N LYS A 31 -4.17 -4.69 -23.26
CA LYS A 31 -4.76 -3.99 -24.41
C LYS A 31 -3.73 -3.27 -25.30
N THR A 32 -2.45 -3.27 -24.92
CA THR A 32 -1.42 -2.46 -25.61
C THR A 32 -0.12 -3.23 -25.77
N SER A 33 0.52 -3.11 -26.94
CA SER A 33 1.82 -3.72 -27.25
C SER A 33 3.00 -2.94 -26.68
N SER A 34 2.84 -1.63 -26.46
CA SER A 34 3.90 -0.75 -25.96
C SER A 34 3.83 -0.58 -24.45
N CYS A 35 4.94 -0.88 -23.75
CA CYS A 35 5.07 -0.67 -22.31
C CYS A 35 4.82 0.80 -21.90
N ARG A 36 5.17 1.77 -22.75
CA ARG A 36 4.96 3.21 -22.46
C ARG A 36 3.50 3.63 -22.53
N VAL A 37 2.74 3.03 -23.44
CA VAL A 37 1.30 3.30 -23.55
C VAL A 37 0.56 2.57 -22.42
N GLY A 38 0.98 1.33 -22.12
CA GLY A 38 0.55 0.58 -20.94
C GLY A 38 0.74 1.38 -19.65
N MET A 39 1.93 1.98 -19.45
CA MET A 39 2.22 2.87 -18.32
C MET A 39 1.17 3.96 -18.12
N LEU A 40 0.89 4.72 -19.18
CA LEU A 40 0.00 5.88 -19.10
C LEU A 40 -1.44 5.43 -18.87
N SER A 41 -1.88 4.37 -19.54
CA SER A 41 -3.20 3.79 -19.35
C SER A 41 -3.39 3.32 -17.91
N THR A 42 -2.44 2.57 -17.36
CA THR A 42 -2.47 2.12 -15.96
C THR A 42 -2.48 3.28 -14.99
N ALA A 43 -1.68 4.32 -15.22
CA ALA A 43 -1.68 5.53 -14.38
C ALA A 43 -3.04 6.23 -14.36
N LEU A 44 -3.65 6.41 -15.54
CA LEU A 44 -4.97 7.04 -15.69
C LEU A 44 -6.10 6.18 -15.11
N HIS A 45 -5.96 4.85 -15.12
CA HIS A 45 -6.91 3.95 -14.47
C HIS A 45 -6.77 3.94 -12.95
N CYS A 46 -5.54 3.93 -12.42
CA CYS A 46 -5.29 3.87 -10.97
C CYS A 46 -5.62 5.17 -10.24
N PHE A 47 -5.43 6.33 -10.88
CA PHE A 47 -5.68 7.63 -10.27
C PHE A 47 -7.11 7.83 -9.71
N PRO A 48 -8.20 7.62 -10.48
CA PRO A 48 -9.56 7.78 -9.96
C PRO A 48 -9.94 6.71 -8.93
N ILE A 49 -9.33 5.52 -8.99
CA ILE A 49 -9.53 4.47 -7.99
C ILE A 49 -8.92 4.92 -6.67
N ALA A 50 -7.68 5.41 -6.70
CA ALA A 50 -7.03 5.97 -5.51
C ALA A 50 -7.84 7.14 -4.92
N LEU A 51 -8.29 8.05 -5.78
CA LEU A 51 -9.09 9.19 -5.35
C LEU A 51 -10.38 8.77 -4.64
N LYS A 52 -11.09 7.75 -5.16
CA LYS A 52 -12.31 7.21 -4.55
C LYS A 52 -12.08 6.61 -3.16
N VAL A 53 -10.90 6.05 -2.89
CA VAL A 53 -10.56 5.48 -1.58
C VAL A 53 -10.11 6.57 -0.60
N TYR A 54 -9.26 7.51 -1.03
CA TYR A 54 -8.68 8.52 -0.15
C TYR A 54 -9.62 9.70 0.17
N MET A 55 -10.53 10.05 -0.73
CA MET A 55 -11.54 11.09 -0.48
C MET A 55 -12.39 10.83 0.77
N PRO A 56 -13.11 9.69 0.88
CA PRO A 56 -13.98 9.43 2.02
C PRO A 56 -13.18 9.29 3.32
N LEU A 57 -11.99 8.70 3.27
CA LEU A 57 -11.12 8.57 4.45
C LEU A 57 -10.71 9.95 4.99
N ASN A 58 -10.21 10.82 4.12
CA ASN A 58 -9.80 12.17 4.51
C ASN A 58 -11.01 13.02 4.97
N ALA A 59 -12.18 12.83 4.36
CA ALA A 59 -13.42 13.46 4.80
C ALA A 59 -13.85 12.97 6.19
N ALA A 60 -13.78 11.67 6.46
CA ALA A 60 -14.11 11.10 7.77
C ALA A 60 -13.21 11.66 8.88
N VAL A 61 -11.90 11.74 8.65
CA VAL A 61 -10.96 12.34 9.61
C VAL A 61 -11.28 13.82 9.86
N LEU A 62 -11.63 14.56 8.80
CA LEU A 62 -12.03 15.96 8.91
C LEU A 62 -13.31 16.14 9.74
N VAL A 63 -14.31 15.31 9.44
CA VAL A 63 -15.58 15.31 10.14
C VAL A 63 -15.42 14.84 11.57
N LEU A 64 -14.53 13.92 11.92
CA LEU A 64 -14.38 13.48 13.32
C LEU A 64 -13.59 14.48 14.16
N PHE A 65 -12.45 14.95 13.66
CA PHE A 65 -11.48 15.70 14.49
C PHE A 65 -11.56 17.22 14.33
N LYS A 66 -12.22 17.75 13.27
CA LYS A 66 -12.17 19.18 12.93
C LYS A 66 -13.52 19.83 12.63
N ARG A 67 -14.62 19.30 13.20
CA ARG A 67 -15.99 19.86 13.05
C ARG A 67 -16.06 21.37 13.29
N GLY A 68 -15.45 21.85 14.37
CA GLY A 68 -15.48 23.27 14.75
C GLY A 68 -14.70 24.21 13.82
N GLN A 69 -13.69 23.70 13.10
CA GLN A 69 -12.95 24.47 12.08
C GLN A 69 -13.68 24.46 10.73
N PHE A 70 -14.38 23.36 10.41
CA PHE A 70 -15.18 23.24 9.20
C PHE A 70 -16.36 24.23 9.16
N LEU A 71 -16.99 24.46 10.32
CA LEU A 71 -18.09 25.43 10.46
C LEU A 71 -17.65 26.89 10.31
N LYS A 72 -16.38 27.20 10.59
CA LYS A 72 -15.85 28.58 10.54
C LYS A 72 -15.27 28.97 9.18
N ASP A 73 -14.65 28.03 8.47
CA ASP A 73 -14.13 28.25 7.10
C ASP A 73 -14.28 26.99 6.22
N PRO A 74 -15.45 26.83 5.56
CA PRO A 74 -15.72 25.64 4.75
C PRO A 74 -14.86 25.59 3.47
N ARG A 75 -14.51 26.74 2.88
CA ARG A 75 -13.80 26.79 1.59
C ARG A 75 -12.32 26.51 1.74
N GLY A 76 -11.66 27.12 2.74
CA GLY A 76 -10.26 26.86 3.03
C GLY A 76 -10.01 25.40 3.44
N MET A 77 -10.96 24.82 4.19
CA MET A 77 -10.89 23.45 4.65
C MET A 77 -11.12 22.43 3.52
N LEU A 78 -12.05 22.71 2.60
CA LEU A 78 -12.27 21.88 1.42
C LEU A 78 -11.06 21.88 0.49
N LEU A 79 -10.45 23.04 0.23
CA LEU A 79 -9.22 23.13 -0.57
C LEU A 79 -8.06 22.36 0.08
N LYS A 80 -7.94 22.44 1.41
CA LYS A 80 -6.93 21.67 2.16
C LYS A 80 -7.17 20.17 2.06
N LEU A 81 -8.42 19.74 2.14
CA LEU A 81 -8.82 18.34 1.97
C LEU A 81 -8.54 17.86 0.54
N LEU A 82 -8.94 18.62 -0.48
CA LEU A 82 -8.68 18.29 -1.88
C LEU A 82 -7.18 18.21 -2.16
N LYS A 83 -6.39 19.17 -1.67
CA LYS A 83 -4.92 19.16 -1.82
C LYS A 83 -4.30 17.95 -1.14
N SER A 84 -4.77 17.57 0.04
CA SER A 84 -4.31 16.38 0.75
C SER A 84 -4.70 15.09 0.02
N SER A 85 -5.94 15.03 -0.48
CA SER A 85 -6.47 13.87 -1.20
C SER A 85 -5.81 13.67 -2.56
N ALA A 86 -5.62 14.75 -3.32
CA ALA A 86 -4.89 14.73 -4.58
C ALA A 86 -3.44 14.29 -4.38
N ARG A 87 -2.76 14.81 -3.34
CA ARG A 87 -1.39 14.40 -3.01
C ARG A 87 -1.29 12.90 -2.71
N SER A 88 -2.19 12.36 -1.90
CA SER A 88 -2.21 10.92 -1.60
C SER A 88 -2.55 10.06 -2.82
N SER A 89 -3.45 10.54 -3.67
CA SER A 89 -3.81 9.86 -4.92
C SER A 89 -2.63 9.82 -5.90
N ILE A 90 -1.86 10.91 -6.00
CA ILE A 90 -0.64 10.99 -6.80
C ILE A 90 0.41 10.03 -6.25
N PHE A 91 0.65 10.04 -4.93
CA PHE A 91 1.58 9.10 -4.29
C PHE A 91 1.23 7.64 -4.61
N PHE A 92 -0.01 7.22 -4.38
CA PHE A 92 -0.43 5.85 -4.63
C PHE A 92 -0.31 5.47 -6.10
N THR A 93 -0.70 6.37 -7.01
CA THR A 93 -0.57 6.16 -8.46
C THR A 93 0.88 6.01 -8.87
N LEU A 94 1.78 6.87 -8.39
CA LEU A 94 3.22 6.81 -8.66
C LEU A 94 3.85 5.54 -8.09
N LEU A 95 3.43 5.09 -6.92
CA LEU A 95 3.91 3.85 -6.32
C LEU A 95 3.56 2.65 -7.22
N VAL A 96 2.29 2.46 -7.56
CA VAL A 96 1.82 1.32 -8.36
C VAL A 96 2.41 1.34 -9.76
N THR A 97 2.34 2.49 -10.43
CA THR A 97 2.89 2.63 -11.79
C THR A 97 4.41 2.51 -11.78
N GLY A 98 5.10 2.99 -10.74
CA GLY A 98 6.54 2.85 -10.59
C GLY A 98 6.98 1.39 -10.49
N ILE A 99 6.24 0.54 -9.77
CA ILE A 99 6.55 -0.90 -9.66
C ILE A 99 6.40 -1.58 -11.01
N ILE A 100 5.25 -1.40 -11.67
CA ILE A 100 4.94 -2.07 -12.94
C ILE A 100 5.93 -1.63 -14.02
N ASN A 101 6.14 -0.32 -14.16
CA ASN A 101 7.01 0.22 -15.21
C ASN A 101 8.49 0.05 -14.89
N GLY A 102 8.87 0.08 -13.61
CA GLY A 102 10.22 -0.25 -13.16
C GLY A 102 10.57 -1.69 -13.52
N ALA A 103 9.64 -2.63 -13.29
CA ALA A 103 9.83 -4.03 -13.67
C ALA A 103 9.96 -4.19 -15.20
N CYS A 104 9.05 -3.59 -15.98
CA CYS A 104 9.12 -3.62 -17.46
C CYS A 104 10.40 -2.95 -18.01
N GLY A 105 10.81 -1.82 -17.44
CA GLY A 105 12.04 -1.13 -17.80
C GLY A 105 13.28 -1.97 -17.51
N MET A 106 13.29 -2.63 -16.35
CA MET A 106 14.40 -3.50 -15.96
C MET A 106 14.53 -4.73 -16.85
N ARG A 107 13.39 -5.33 -17.25
CA ARG A 107 13.37 -6.43 -18.24
C ARG A 107 13.93 -5.99 -19.58
N ARG A 108 13.61 -4.77 -20.03
CA ARG A 108 14.15 -4.23 -21.29
C ARG A 108 15.66 -3.97 -21.23
N LEU A 109 16.18 -3.57 -20.07
CA LEU A 109 17.61 -3.32 -19.88
C LEU A 109 18.42 -4.61 -19.79
N PHE A 110 17.94 -5.60 -19.04
CA PHE A 110 18.69 -6.83 -18.80
C PHE A 110 18.38 -7.95 -19.81
N GLY A 111 17.28 -7.87 -20.56
CA GLY A 111 16.84 -8.91 -21.50
C GLY A 111 16.44 -10.23 -20.84
N ARG A 112 16.21 -10.21 -19.52
CA ARG A 112 15.82 -11.38 -18.71
C ARG A 112 14.97 -10.96 -17.52
N GLU A 113 14.09 -11.85 -17.10
CA GLU A 113 13.37 -11.76 -15.84
C GLU A 113 14.34 -12.08 -14.70
N THR A 114 14.70 -11.07 -13.91
CA THR A 114 15.57 -11.23 -12.74
C THR A 114 14.82 -10.83 -11.49
N TYR A 115 14.99 -11.62 -10.41
CA TYR A 115 14.42 -11.29 -9.10
C TYR A 115 14.89 -9.91 -8.59
N PHE A 116 16.18 -9.61 -8.78
CA PHE A 116 16.75 -8.29 -8.48
C PHE A 116 16.05 -7.15 -9.21
N GLY A 117 15.52 -7.38 -10.40
CA GLY A 117 14.80 -6.34 -11.13
C GLY A 117 13.50 -5.92 -10.47
N TYR A 118 12.78 -6.85 -9.83
CA TYR A 118 11.59 -6.53 -9.04
C TYR A 118 11.95 -5.81 -7.74
N ILE A 119 13.03 -6.21 -7.07
CA ILE A 119 13.53 -5.51 -5.87
C ILE A 119 13.89 -4.07 -6.22
N ALA A 120 14.67 -3.87 -7.28
CA ALA A 120 15.07 -2.53 -7.72
C ALA A 120 13.87 -1.67 -8.13
N ALA A 121 12.89 -2.24 -8.85
CA ALA A 121 11.65 -1.54 -9.18
C ALA A 121 10.84 -1.16 -7.94
N GLY A 122 10.77 -2.04 -6.94
CA GLY A 122 10.15 -1.77 -5.64
C GLY A 122 10.86 -0.67 -4.86
N LEU A 123 12.19 -0.68 -4.80
CA LEU A 123 12.97 0.36 -4.12
C LEU A 123 12.83 1.72 -4.79
N LEU A 124 12.92 1.77 -6.12
CA LEU A 124 12.79 3.00 -6.90
C LEU A 124 11.38 3.59 -6.77
N SER A 125 10.35 2.75 -6.85
CA SER A 125 8.97 3.18 -6.66
C SER A 125 8.67 3.59 -5.21
N GLY A 126 9.34 3.02 -4.22
CA GLY A 126 9.25 3.40 -2.82
C GLY A 126 9.62 4.86 -2.54
N LEU A 127 10.49 5.46 -3.37
CA LEU A 127 10.82 6.89 -3.30
C LEU A 127 9.60 7.80 -3.54
N SER A 128 8.53 7.29 -4.15
CA SER A 128 7.27 8.02 -4.29
C SER A 128 6.69 8.47 -2.95
N VAL A 129 7.02 7.80 -1.83
CA VAL A 129 6.53 8.18 -0.49
C VAL A 129 6.96 9.60 -0.09
N LEU A 130 8.03 10.12 -0.70
CA LEU A 130 8.49 11.49 -0.48
C LEU A 130 7.50 12.55 -1.00
N VAL A 131 6.59 12.18 -1.91
CA VAL A 131 5.51 13.07 -2.39
C VAL A 131 4.46 13.31 -1.30
N GLU A 132 4.30 12.37 -0.36
CA GLU A 132 3.31 12.47 0.72
C GLU A 132 3.74 13.45 1.81
N ALA A 133 2.80 13.91 2.65
CA ALA A 133 3.09 14.81 3.77
C ALA A 133 4.04 14.15 4.80
N PRO A 134 5.08 14.86 5.31
CA PRO A 134 6.11 14.27 6.17
C PRO A 134 5.56 13.62 7.45
N SER A 135 4.47 14.15 8.00
CA SER A 135 3.81 13.58 9.18
C SER A 135 3.23 12.18 8.96
N ARG A 136 2.88 11.82 7.71
CA ARG A 136 2.25 10.53 7.37
C ARG A 136 3.24 9.54 6.76
N ARG A 137 4.44 9.98 6.37
CA ARG A 137 5.42 9.15 5.65
C ARG A 137 5.85 7.93 6.45
N VAL A 138 6.21 8.12 7.72
CA VAL A 138 6.70 7.03 8.57
C VAL A 138 5.60 6.02 8.88
N GLU A 139 4.41 6.51 9.21
CA GLU A 139 3.23 5.66 9.46
C GLU A 139 2.88 4.81 8.23
N LEU A 140 2.81 5.44 7.05
CA LEU A 140 2.53 4.74 5.80
C LEU A 140 3.65 3.76 5.41
N ALA A 141 4.91 4.16 5.58
CA ALA A 141 6.05 3.29 5.30
C ALA A 141 6.04 2.05 6.20
N MET A 142 5.77 2.21 7.49
CA MET A 142 5.68 1.10 8.44
C MET A 142 4.49 0.19 8.11
N TYR A 143 3.33 0.77 7.75
CA TYR A 143 2.17 0.00 7.30
C TYR A 143 2.49 -0.84 6.05
N CYS A 144 3.07 -0.22 5.01
CA CYS A 144 3.44 -0.91 3.78
C CYS A 144 4.51 -1.98 4.04
N PHE A 145 5.46 -1.72 4.92
CA PHE A 145 6.49 -2.68 5.31
C PHE A 145 5.89 -3.93 5.98
N LEU A 146 4.99 -3.75 6.94
CA LEU A 146 4.30 -4.87 7.60
C LEU A 146 3.47 -5.68 6.60
N ARG A 147 2.77 -5.01 5.66
CA ARG A 147 2.04 -5.68 4.58
C ARG A 147 2.96 -6.44 3.62
N ALA A 148 4.15 -5.89 3.34
CA ALA A 148 5.14 -6.57 2.52
C ALA A 148 5.70 -7.82 3.22
N LEU A 149 5.92 -7.75 4.54
CA LEU A 149 6.33 -8.91 5.35
C LEU A 149 5.25 -9.99 5.39
N GLU A 150 3.99 -9.61 5.60
CA GLU A 150 2.85 -10.54 5.58
C GLU A 150 2.74 -11.26 4.23
N SER A 151 2.79 -10.51 3.12
CA SER A 151 2.81 -11.07 1.78
C SER A 151 4.03 -11.96 1.54
N GLY A 152 5.20 -11.57 2.04
CA GLY A 152 6.43 -12.36 1.98
C GLY A 152 6.32 -13.69 2.73
N TRP A 153 5.68 -13.69 3.91
CA TRP A 153 5.38 -14.90 4.67
C TRP A 153 4.46 -15.84 3.88
N ASP A 154 3.36 -15.32 3.32
CA ASP A 154 2.42 -16.11 2.53
C ASP A 154 3.07 -16.77 1.30
N VAL A 155 3.93 -16.02 0.61
CA VAL A 155 4.72 -16.55 -0.51
C VAL A 155 5.71 -17.60 -0.02
N GLY A 156 6.38 -17.37 1.11
CA GLY A 156 7.30 -18.33 1.72
C GLY A 156 6.63 -19.64 2.10
N VAL A 157 5.42 -19.59 2.65
CA VAL A 157 4.60 -20.78 2.96
C VAL A 157 4.21 -21.52 1.69
N LYS A 158 3.77 -20.80 0.63
CA LYS A 158 3.42 -21.41 -0.67
C LYS A 158 4.61 -22.08 -1.36
N LEU A 159 5.82 -21.54 -1.17
CA LEU A 159 7.07 -22.11 -1.68
C LEU A 159 7.63 -23.23 -0.80
N ASN A 160 6.92 -23.65 0.26
CA ASN A 160 7.38 -24.61 1.27
C ASN A 160 8.71 -24.23 1.96
N TRP A 161 9.03 -22.94 2.01
CA TRP A 161 10.19 -22.44 2.76
C TRP A 161 9.89 -22.32 4.26
N TRP A 162 8.63 -22.14 4.64
CA TRP A 162 8.17 -21.88 6.01
C TRP A 162 7.01 -22.82 6.33
N ALA A 163 6.99 -23.36 7.54
CA ALA A 163 5.86 -24.16 8.01
C ALA A 163 4.67 -23.25 8.33
N ASN A 164 3.48 -23.61 7.85
CA ASN A 164 2.27 -22.88 8.19
C ASN A 164 1.87 -23.18 9.65
N VAL A 165 2.01 -22.19 10.53
CA VAL A 165 1.63 -22.30 11.93
C VAL A 165 0.15 -21.94 12.08
N ARG A 166 -0.67 -22.91 12.47
CA ARG A 166 -2.11 -22.71 12.70
C ARG A 166 -2.32 -21.68 13.83
N HIS A 167 -3.04 -20.59 13.54
CA HIS A 167 -3.27 -19.45 14.45
C HIS A 167 -2.01 -18.65 14.84
N GLY A 168 -0.95 -18.66 14.02
CA GLY A 168 0.27 -17.88 14.29
C GLY A 168 0.02 -16.38 14.44
N GLU A 169 -0.93 -15.83 13.69
CA GLU A 169 -1.37 -14.42 13.80
C GLU A 169 -1.90 -14.06 15.20
N VAL A 170 -2.64 -14.98 15.84
CA VAL A 170 -3.21 -14.77 17.18
C VAL A 170 -2.09 -14.77 18.21
N ALA A 171 -1.16 -15.72 18.11
CA ALA A 171 -0.01 -15.79 19.02
C ALA A 171 0.88 -14.54 18.89
N LEU A 172 1.15 -14.08 17.67
CA LEU A 172 1.91 -12.86 17.41
C LEU A 172 1.21 -11.63 18.00
N PHE A 173 -0.11 -11.53 17.80
CA PHE A 173 -0.92 -10.44 18.36
C PHE A 173 -0.90 -10.45 19.90
N SER A 174 -1.10 -11.62 20.52
CA SER A 174 -1.05 -11.78 21.97
C SER A 174 0.32 -11.41 22.53
N ALA A 175 1.41 -11.83 21.88
CA ALA A 175 2.77 -11.48 22.28
C ALA A 175 3.04 -9.97 22.15
N ALA A 176 2.62 -9.35 21.04
CA ALA A 176 2.75 -7.91 20.83
C ALA A 176 1.97 -7.09 21.86
N MET A 177 0.75 -7.52 22.20
CA MET A 177 -0.05 -6.88 23.23
C MET A 177 0.55 -7.06 24.63
N GLY A 178 1.09 -8.24 24.92
CA GLY A 178 1.82 -8.51 26.17
C GLY A 178 3.02 -7.56 26.31
N ALA A 179 3.84 -7.44 25.27
CA ALA A 179 4.97 -6.51 25.25
C ALA A 179 4.54 -5.06 25.43
N LEU A 180 3.46 -4.62 24.76
CA LEU A 180 2.91 -3.27 24.92
C LEU A 180 2.50 -2.98 26.36
N MET A 181 1.84 -3.94 27.01
CA MET A 181 1.43 -3.80 28.42
C MET A 181 2.61 -3.81 29.38
N THR A 182 3.64 -4.63 29.12
CA THR A 182 4.87 -4.62 29.92
C THR A 182 5.58 -3.27 29.84
N ILE A 183 5.67 -2.68 28.64
CA ILE A 183 6.26 -1.34 28.45
C ILE A 183 5.39 -0.29 29.15
N TYR A 184 4.06 -0.39 29.06
CA TYR A 184 3.15 0.55 29.72
C TYR A 184 3.31 0.56 31.25
N GLN A 185 3.56 -0.59 31.87
CA GLN A 185 3.73 -0.70 33.32
C GLN A 185 5.12 -0.29 33.80
N ASN A 186 6.17 -0.65 33.06
CA ASN A 186 7.55 -0.42 33.50
C ASN A 186 8.08 0.97 33.09
N ASP A 187 7.78 1.44 31.87
CA ASP A 187 8.32 2.68 31.30
C ASP A 187 7.27 3.42 30.44
N PRO A 188 6.26 4.07 31.05
CA PRO A 188 5.18 4.74 30.33
C PRO A 188 5.66 5.97 29.51
N THR A 189 6.85 6.49 29.78
CA THR A 189 7.43 7.65 29.08
C THR A 189 7.94 7.32 27.68
N THR A 190 8.17 6.04 27.37
CA THR A 190 8.61 5.59 26.03
C THR A 190 7.45 5.52 25.03
N ILE A 191 6.21 5.45 25.50
CA ILE A 191 5.04 5.28 24.65
C ILE A 191 4.60 6.64 24.07
N GLY A 192 4.25 6.66 22.77
CA GLY A 192 3.72 7.86 22.14
C GLY A 192 2.48 8.40 22.86
N LEU A 193 2.41 9.73 23.03
CA LEU A 193 1.38 10.43 23.81
C LEU A 193 -0.07 10.01 23.48
N THR A 194 -0.35 9.72 22.21
CA THR A 194 -1.68 9.24 21.78
C THR A 194 -2.00 7.85 22.35
N TYR A 195 -1.07 6.91 22.24
CA TYR A 195 -1.24 5.55 22.78
C TYR A 195 -1.32 5.58 24.30
N HIS A 196 -0.47 6.36 24.96
CA HIS A 196 -0.52 6.54 26.40
C HIS A 196 -1.87 7.12 26.86
N SER A 197 -2.39 8.14 26.18
CA SER A 197 -3.70 8.74 26.50
C SER A 197 -4.86 7.73 26.36
N VAL A 198 -4.85 6.92 25.30
CA VAL A 198 -5.87 5.89 25.09
C VAL A 198 -5.76 4.78 26.13
N LEU A 199 -4.56 4.25 26.39
CA LEU A 199 -4.33 3.19 27.37
C LEU A 199 -4.70 3.65 28.78
N THR A 200 -4.30 4.87 29.17
CA THR A 200 -4.66 5.44 30.48
C THR A 200 -6.16 5.66 30.61
N ARG A 201 -6.88 5.94 29.52
CA ARG A 201 -8.34 6.10 29.54
C ARG A 201 -9.08 4.77 29.69
N ILE A 202 -8.51 3.67 29.17
CA ILE A 202 -9.10 2.34 29.24
C ILE A 202 -8.76 1.64 30.56
N PHE A 203 -7.49 1.65 30.94
CA PHE A 203 -6.97 0.86 32.06
C PHE A 203 -6.77 1.69 33.35
N GLY A 204 -6.95 3.01 33.28
CA GLY A 204 -6.63 3.90 34.38
C GLY A 204 -5.13 4.19 34.46
N ARG A 205 -4.76 5.12 35.33
CA ARG A 205 -3.36 5.42 35.61
C ARG A 205 -2.92 4.53 36.77
N ASN A 206 -1.93 3.67 36.54
CA ASN A 206 -1.23 2.97 37.63
C ASN A 206 -0.45 3.94 38.49
#